data_AF-A0A924T7G9-F1
#
_entry.id   AF-A0A924T7G9-F1
#
_cell.length_a   1.000
_cell.length_b   1.000
_cell.length_c   1.000
_cell.angle_alpha   90.00
_cell.angle_beta   90.00
_cell.angle_gamma   90.00
#
_symmetry.space_group_name_H-M   'P 1'
#
loop_
_entity.id
_entity.type
_entity.pdbx_description
1 polymer ?
#
loop_
_entity_poly.entity_id
_entity_poly.type
_entity_poly.pdbx_seq_one_letter_code
_entity_poly.pdbx_strand_id
1 'polypeptide(L)'
;DAMTMSVVGPAVNTASRLEAVAKGANVQLALSALVARHALLDTTGLSVLATDIRGLRAPLDVVLLPSARDITARLGSAIHGAID
;
A
#
# COMPACT_ATOMS: atom_id res chain seq x y z
N ASP A 1 3.20 -24.41 -23.75
CA ASP A 1 2.39 -23.71 -22.74
C ASP A 1 3.22 -23.38 -21.52
N ALA A 2 3.52 -22.10 -21.34
CA ALA A 2 4.27 -21.62 -20.18
C ALA A 2 3.38 -21.73 -18.94
N MET A 3 3.81 -22.57 -17.99
CA MET A 3 3.25 -22.65 -16.64
C MET A 3 3.22 -21.24 -16.04
N THR A 4 2.05 -20.58 -16.08
CA THR A 4 1.91 -19.22 -15.55
C THR A 4 1.89 -19.32 -14.03
N MET A 5 2.97 -18.86 -13.39
CA MET A 5 3.05 -18.76 -11.94
C MET A 5 2.03 -17.72 -11.47
N SER A 6 1.03 -18.16 -10.70
CA SER A 6 0.01 -17.29 -10.13
C SER A 6 0.06 -17.36 -8.61
N VAL A 7 -0.25 -16.24 -7.97
CA VAL A 7 -0.42 -16.16 -6.52
C VAL A 7 -1.90 -15.97 -6.26
N VAL A 8 -2.46 -16.81 -5.40
CA VAL A 8 -3.86 -16.73 -4.95
C VAL A 8 -3.85 -16.54 -3.43
N GLY A 9 -4.61 -15.56 -2.95
CA GLY A 9 -4.77 -15.40 -1.51
C GLY A 9 -5.38 -14.07 -1.08
N PRO A 10 -5.60 -13.89 0.24
CA PRO A 10 -6.21 -12.68 0.80
C PRO A 10 -5.49 -11.40 0.42
N ALA A 11 -4.15 -11.42 0.36
CA ALA A 11 -3.36 -10.25 -0.02
C ALA A 11 -3.68 -9.75 -1.45
N VAL A 12 -3.86 -10.67 -2.40
CA VAL A 12 -4.17 -10.35 -3.80
C VAL A 12 -5.58 -9.76 -3.92
N ASN A 13 -6.53 -10.34 -3.18
CA ASN A 13 -7.89 -9.80 -3.09
C ASN A 13 -7.90 -8.39 -2.47
N THR A 14 -7.12 -8.17 -1.42
CA THR A 14 -6.99 -6.86 -0.78
C THR A 14 -6.36 -5.84 -1.72
N ALA A 15 -5.30 -6.21 -2.46
CA ALA A 15 -4.67 -5.32 -3.44
C ALA A 15 -5.66 -4.85 -4.52
N SER A 16 -6.45 -5.77 -5.09
CA SER A 16 -7.50 -5.41 -6.06
C SER A 16 -8.56 -4.48 -5.47
N ARG A 17 -8.90 -4.63 -4.19
CA ARG A 17 -9.82 -3.70 -3.50
C ARG A 17 -9.20 -2.34 -3.25
N LEU A 18 -7.92 -2.26 -2.91
CA LEU A 18 -7.19 -1.00 -2.74
C LEU A 18 -7.11 -0.22 -4.07
N GLU A 19 -7.03 -0.89 -5.21
CA GLU A 19 -7.13 -0.24 -6.53
C GLU A 19 -8.47 0.50 -6.69
N ALA A 20 -9.58 -0.09 -6.24
CA ALA A 20 -10.89 0.55 -6.27
C ALA A 20 -10.94 1.77 -5.33
N VAL A 21 -10.28 1.71 -4.17
CA VAL A 21 -10.15 2.85 -3.24
C VAL A 21 -9.38 3.99 -3.90
N ALA A 22 -8.26 3.70 -4.58
CA ALA A 22 -7.48 4.71 -5.30
C ALA A 22 -8.33 5.44 -6.36
N LYS A 23 -9.11 4.69 -7.14
CA LYS A 23 -10.06 5.25 -8.13
C LYS A 23 -11.10 6.14 -7.48
N GLY A 24 -11.73 5.66 -6.39
CA GLY A 24 -12.77 6.41 -5.68
C GLY A 24 -12.25 7.71 -5.05
N ALA A 25 -11.00 7.71 -4.59
CA ALA A 25 -10.36 8.87 -3.97
C ALA A 25 -9.62 9.78 -4.98
N ASN A 26 -9.65 9.46 -6.28
CA ASN A 26 -8.93 10.18 -7.33
C ASN A 26 -7.42 10.35 -7.05
N VAL A 27 -6.76 9.27 -6.63
CA VAL A 27 -5.31 9.21 -6.38
C VAL A 27 -4.64 8.11 -7.20
N GLN A 28 -3.34 8.23 -7.46
CA GLN A 28 -2.61 7.24 -8.24
C GLN A 28 -2.23 5.98 -7.47
N LEU A 29 -2.17 6.05 -6.13
CA LEU A 29 -1.80 4.91 -5.30
C LEU A 29 -2.56 4.92 -3.97
N ALA A 30 -3.10 3.76 -3.60
CA ALA A 30 -3.64 3.48 -2.28
C ALA A 30 -2.98 2.20 -1.76
N LEU A 31 -2.48 2.25 -0.53
CA LEU A 31 -1.80 1.13 0.10
C LEU A 31 -2.20 1.00 1.57
N SER A 32 -2.15 -0.21 2.12
CA SER A 32 -2.47 -0.39 3.54
C SER A 32 -1.41 0.25 4.42
N ALA A 33 -1.81 0.77 5.59
CA ALA A 33 -0.87 1.29 6.58
C ALA A 33 0.18 0.23 7.00
N LEU A 34 -0.16 -1.06 6.90
CA LEU A 34 0.78 -2.17 7.09
C LEU A 34 1.91 -2.13 6.05
N VAL A 35 1.59 -1.99 4.77
CA VAL A 35 2.58 -1.86 3.70
C VAL A 35 3.41 -0.59 3.87
N ALA A 36 2.79 0.54 4.21
CA ALA A 36 3.50 1.80 4.46
C ALA A 36 4.58 1.62 5.54
N ARG A 37 4.21 1.01 6.67
CA ARG A 37 5.11 0.70 7.78
C ARG A 37 6.24 -0.23 7.39
N HIS A 38 5.95 -1.32 6.68
CA HIS A 38 6.98 -2.27 6.24
C HIS A 38 7.96 -1.65 5.25
N ALA A 39 7.50 -0.72 4.41
CA ALA A 39 8.32 0.00 3.45
C ALA A 39 9.04 1.23 4.06
N LEU A 40 8.86 1.49 5.36
CA LEU A 40 9.36 2.71 6.02
C LEU A 40 8.95 3.99 5.28
N LEU A 41 7.73 3.99 4.73
CA LEU A 41 7.21 5.12 3.95
C LEU A 41 6.85 6.28 4.89
N ASP A 42 7.39 7.47 4.62
CA ASP A 42 6.96 8.70 5.26
C ASP A 42 5.53 9.07 4.83
N THR A 43 4.61 8.88 5.77
CA THR A 43 3.18 9.16 5.59
C THR A 43 2.78 10.56 6.06
N THR A 44 3.74 11.38 6.49
CA THR A 44 3.47 12.75 6.93
C THR A 44 2.80 13.54 5.82
N GLY A 45 1.67 14.17 6.17
CA GLY A 45 0.85 14.96 5.25
C GLY A 45 0.04 14.14 4.23
N LEU A 46 0.04 12.81 4.30
CA LEU A 46 -0.84 11.97 3.49
C LEU A 46 -2.16 11.71 4.20
N SER A 47 -3.24 11.59 3.42
CA SER A 47 -4.54 11.17 3.93
C SER A 47 -4.53 9.69 4.29
N VAL A 48 -5.08 9.37 5.46
CA VAL A 48 -5.31 7.99 5.90
C VAL A 48 -6.80 7.79 6.12
N LEU A 49 -7.38 6.77 5.47
CA LEU A 49 -8.79 6.44 5.56
C LEU A 49 -8.97 5.06 6.19
N ALA A 50 -9.76 4.98 7.26
CA ALA A 50 -10.30 3.70 7.72
C ALA A 50 -11.34 3.20 6.71
N THR A 51 -11.05 2.10 6.04
CA THR A 51 -11.84 1.61 4.90
C THR A 51 -12.34 0.19 5.15
N ASP A 52 -13.65 -0.02 5.01
CA ASP A 52 -14.23 -1.36 5.05
C ASP A 52 -13.86 -2.15 3.79
N ILE A 53 -13.00 -3.15 3.97
CA ILE A 53 -12.56 -4.04 2.90
C ILE A 53 -13.23 -5.39 3.10
N ARG A 54 -14.05 -5.81 2.12
CA ARG A 54 -14.75 -7.10 2.14
C ARG A 54 -13.76 -8.26 2.38
N GLY A 55 -14.03 -9.04 3.43
CA GLY A 55 -13.23 -10.20 3.84
C GLY A 55 -12.28 -9.93 5.00
N LEU A 56 -12.12 -8.67 5.42
CA LEU A 56 -11.44 -8.32 6.67
C LEU A 56 -12.44 -8.20 7.83
N ARG A 57 -11.97 -8.50 9.04
CA ARG A 57 -12.79 -8.44 10.28
C ARG A 57 -12.86 -7.04 10.89
N ALA A 58 -11.97 -6.16 10.49
CA ALA A 58 -11.89 -4.77 10.95
C ALA A 58 -11.59 -3.87 9.74
N PRO A 59 -11.96 -2.58 9.81
CA PRO A 59 -11.56 -1.60 8.81
C PRO A 59 -10.05 -1.60 8.62
N LEU A 60 -9.62 -1.44 7.37
CA LEU A 60 -8.22 -1.33 7.01
C LEU A 60 -7.87 0.15 6.87
N ASP A 61 -6.83 0.59 7.58
CA ASP A 61 -6.27 1.92 7.34
C ASP A 61 -5.54 1.94 6.00
N VAL A 62 -5.98 2.84 5.13
CA VAL A 62 -5.46 3.01 3.77
C VAL A 62 -4.81 4.37 3.65
N VAL A 63 -3.52 4.37 3.29
CA VAL A 63 -2.75 5.58 2.99
C VAL A 63 -2.95 5.92 1.52
N LEU A 64 -3.29 7.18 1.25
CA LEU A 64 -3.53 7.69 -0.10
C LEU A 64 -2.36 8.55 -0.59
N LEU A 65 -1.82 8.21 -1.76
CA LEU A 65 -0.76 8.96 -2.43
C LEU A 65 -1.31 9.53 -3.74
N PRO A 66 -1.48 10.87 -3.84
CA PRO A 66 -1.98 11.52 -5.05
C PRO A 66 -1.15 11.17 -6.29
N SER A 67 0.17 11.15 -6.14
CA SER A 67 1.13 10.82 -7.19
C SER A 67 1.99 9.62 -6.76
N ALA A 68 1.99 8.56 -7.57
CA ALA A 68 2.83 7.39 -7.31
C ALA A 68 4.33 7.70 -7.52
N ARG A 69 4.66 8.78 -8.24
CA ARG A 69 6.06 9.21 -8.46
C ARG A 69 6.72 9.71 -7.19
N ASP A 70 5.92 10.13 -6.21
CA ASP A 70 6.39 10.69 -4.95
C ASP A 70 6.87 9.59 -3.99
N ILE A 71 6.63 8.31 -4.33
CA ILE A 71 6.97 7.18 -3.47
C ILE A 71 8.46 7.15 -3.14
N THR A 72 9.34 7.35 -4.12
CA THR A 72 10.79 7.28 -3.93
C THR A 72 11.30 8.34 -2.95
N ALA A 73 10.74 9.55 -3.01
CA ALA A 73 11.10 10.63 -2.10
C ALA A 73 10.58 10.41 -0.67
N ARG A 74 9.55 9.57 -0.52
CA ARG A 74 8.92 9.23 0.76
C ARG A 74 9.44 7.92 1.35
N LEU A 75 10.13 7.09 0.59
CA LEU A 75 10.76 5.90 1.14
C LEU A 75 11.83 6.37 2.12
N GLY A 76 11.68 5.97 3.38
CA GLY A 76 12.72 6.15 4.38
C GLY A 76 14.00 5.54 3.86
N SER A 77 15.07 6.34 3.86
CA SER A 77 16.38 5.82 3.51
C SER A 77 16.77 4.77 4.54
N ALA A 78 16.72 3.50 4.17
CA ALA A 78 17.44 2.45 4.87
C ALA A 78 18.95 2.68 4.63
N ILE A 79 19.53 3.77 5.12
CA ILE A 79 20.97 4.00 5.03
C ILE A 79 21.62 3.52 6.33
N HIS A 80 22.53 2.54 6.17
CA HIS A 80 23.63 2.19 7.07
C HIS A 80 23.26 1.85 8.53
N GLY A 81 23.24 0.56 8.86
CA GLY A 81 23.20 0.15 10.27
C GLY A 81 23.09 -1.34 10.55
N ALA A 82 24.03 -2.13 10.03
CA ALA A 82 24.44 -3.46 10.51
C ALA A 82 25.62 -3.94 9.63
N ILE A 83 26.68 -3.12 9.51
CA ILE A 83 28.00 -3.19 10.18
C ILE A 83 28.79 -4.47 9.84
N ASP A 84 30.03 -4.20 9.42
CA ASP A 84 31.27 -4.98 9.50
C ASP A 84 31.30 -6.14 10.51
#